data_AF-A0A8H8UCG8-F1
#
_entry.id   AF-A0A8H8UCG8-F1
#
_cell.length_a   1.000
_cell.length_b   1.000
_cell.length_c   1.000
_cell.angle_alpha   90.00
_cell.angle_beta   90.00
_cell.angle_gamma   90.00
#
_symmetry.space_group_name_H-M   'P 1'
#
loop_
_entity.id
_entity.type
_entity.pdbx_description
1 polymer ?
#
loop_
_entity_poly.entity_id
_entity_poly.type
_entity_poly.pdbx_seq_one_letter_code
_entity_poly.pdbx_strand_id
1 'polypeptide(L)'
;MASSHSSPSSSQFSTHTTDPPSALPPQPNRSESVPLPVQHQPDSGFSRFLHRKRPTHISLQDWEHHVTPPYHDYIHQLVAAGWTNLQDLDNYMTTNATREGLVVSVLDIFDSKRKAWPDIYSELDLKNFMSHTSRKGVKVRFYMAEYQGTPSPALIETLGSSLNLDPRFFQWIIHSRGHIFTPSQRHNAPYQALGFGVLRDTTPSMTDAEKFKVMAYIQPDETGTGWTGIVLFSSCTKHNISNRVLQPPPSFQSPRPASTTLKPKSIRQLYLESFEYLDLAQATTSPFYATSNLFRINCFCWNQIITAIREQDRLINGISDTSVGHVEEIKRSLAIVQRGGSFVWAGKDEKATKESKEALQEDFQHLVEQTDLLWQTRSKLAKMRQSRSEARWTALTNAFTYLFAPITIISGIYGMNVSEISGSDTNPNIWQFFVAVLVFNLLMVAALSIYNFIQIHMKHGRVAGVKEVLCFAVGRTTSNRPKSREIS
;
A
#
# COMPACT_ATOMS: atom_id res chain seq x y z
N MET A 1 -54.14 -10.54 49.82
CA MET A 1 -54.89 -11.63 49.17
C MET A 1 -53.88 -12.55 48.50
N ALA A 2 -53.88 -13.82 48.94
CA ALA A 2 -53.23 -15.06 48.44
C ALA A 2 -52.01 -14.95 47.49
N SER A 3 -50.77 -15.28 47.88
CA SER A 3 -50.14 -16.62 48.10
C SER A 3 -50.17 -17.53 46.85
N SER A 4 -49.04 -17.92 46.24
CA SER A 4 -48.15 -19.03 46.68
C SER A 4 -46.94 -19.13 45.71
N HIS A 5 -45.69 -19.16 46.21
CA HIS A 5 -44.76 -20.31 46.38
C HIS A 5 -44.52 -21.15 45.10
N SER A 6 -43.27 -21.39 44.65
CA SER A 6 -42.20 -22.10 45.38
C SER A 6 -40.83 -22.00 44.67
N SER A 7 -39.77 -22.02 45.49
CA SER A 7 -38.34 -22.11 45.15
C SER A 7 -37.85 -23.58 45.30
N PRO A 8 -36.56 -23.90 45.53
CA PRO A 8 -35.39 -23.96 44.63
C PRO A 8 -34.68 -25.34 44.69
N SER A 9 -33.56 -25.54 43.99
CA SER A 9 -32.59 -26.59 44.36
C SER A 9 -31.15 -26.15 44.10
N SER A 10 -30.34 -26.38 45.14
CA SER A 10 -28.98 -25.92 45.40
C SER A 10 -27.93 -26.97 45.07
N SER A 11 -26.66 -26.56 45.24
CA SER A 11 -25.50 -27.38 45.67
C SER A 11 -24.72 -28.09 44.53
N GLN A 12 -23.38 -28.24 44.51
CA GLN A 12 -22.32 -28.14 45.53
C GLN A 12 -20.97 -27.71 44.94
N PHE A 13 -20.15 -27.13 45.84
CA PHE A 13 -18.70 -26.98 45.79
C PHE A 13 -17.99 -28.34 45.97
N SER A 14 -16.77 -28.49 45.40
CA SER A 14 -15.68 -29.27 46.02
C SER A 14 -14.31 -28.88 45.47
N THR A 15 -13.42 -28.51 46.39
CA THR A 15 -11.97 -28.30 46.26
C THR A 15 -11.22 -29.56 46.70
N HIS A 16 -10.09 -29.90 46.07
CA HIS A 16 -8.92 -30.48 46.76
C HIS A 16 -7.64 -30.39 45.90
N THR A 17 -6.51 -30.53 46.58
CA THR A 17 -5.18 -29.91 46.37
C THR A 17 -4.08 -30.99 46.23
N THR A 18 -2.92 -30.66 45.58
CA THR A 18 -1.52 -31.21 45.76
C THR A 18 -1.29 -32.71 45.45
N ASP A 19 -0.20 -33.24 44.84
CA ASP A 19 1.14 -32.82 44.37
C ASP A 19 1.79 -33.97 43.49
N PRO A 20 3.02 -33.86 42.93
CA PRO A 20 3.59 -34.65 41.78
C PRO A 20 4.56 -35.79 42.23
N PRO A 21 5.61 -36.27 41.49
CA PRO A 21 5.95 -36.40 40.05
C PRO A 21 6.35 -37.87 39.64
N SER A 22 6.71 -38.16 38.37
CA SER A 22 7.94 -38.94 37.98
C SER A 22 8.01 -39.51 36.54
N ALA A 23 9.22 -39.37 35.98
CA ALA A 23 10.03 -40.32 35.17
C ALA A 23 9.73 -40.65 33.68
N LEU A 24 10.66 -40.17 32.83
CA LEU A 24 11.25 -40.78 31.60
C LEU A 24 11.80 -42.22 31.87
N PRO A 25 12.29 -43.06 30.91
CA PRO A 25 12.81 -42.82 29.53
C PRO A 25 12.41 -43.98 28.53
N PRO A 26 13.13 -44.39 27.44
CA PRO A 26 14.25 -43.80 26.67
C PRO A 26 14.06 -43.75 25.13
N GLN A 27 14.94 -42.99 24.47
CA GLN A 27 15.25 -43.04 23.02
C GLN A 27 15.84 -44.37 22.56
N PRO A 28 15.89 -44.60 21.23
CA PRO A 28 17.14 -45.03 20.62
C PRO A 28 17.57 -44.23 19.37
N ASN A 29 18.86 -44.39 19.09
CA ASN A 29 19.78 -43.66 18.22
C ASN A 29 19.61 -43.81 16.69
N ARG A 30 19.85 -42.70 15.98
CA ARG A 30 20.92 -42.42 14.99
C ARG A 30 21.39 -43.52 14.00
N SER A 31 21.25 -43.20 12.70
CA SER A 31 22.15 -43.59 11.58
C SER A 31 21.77 -42.73 10.33
N GLU A 32 22.60 -41.77 9.93
CA GLU A 32 23.62 -41.83 8.86
C GLU A 32 23.11 -41.49 7.43
N SER A 33 23.46 -40.27 7.02
CA SER A 33 23.85 -39.75 5.69
C SER A 33 23.45 -40.45 4.38
N VAL A 34 22.75 -39.70 3.51
CA VAL A 34 23.03 -39.58 2.06
C VAL A 34 22.70 -38.14 1.61
N PRO A 35 23.59 -37.39 0.94
CA PRO A 35 23.26 -36.08 0.36
C PRO A 35 22.71 -36.23 -1.06
N LEU A 36 21.55 -35.63 -1.33
CA LEU A 36 20.99 -35.45 -2.68
C LEU A 36 21.33 -34.05 -3.23
N PRO A 37 21.48 -33.90 -4.55
CA PRO A 37 22.03 -32.70 -5.18
C PRO A 37 21.01 -31.55 -5.22
N VAL A 38 21.46 -30.36 -4.83
CA VAL A 38 20.72 -29.10 -4.86
C VAL A 38 20.57 -28.65 -6.32
N GLN A 39 19.32 -28.57 -6.78
CA GLN A 39 18.95 -27.96 -8.05
C GLN A 39 18.77 -26.44 -7.86
N HIS A 40 19.38 -25.67 -8.75
CA HIS A 40 19.42 -24.20 -8.77
C HIS A 40 18.07 -23.52 -8.53
N GLN A 41 18.00 -22.74 -7.45
CA GLN A 41 16.97 -21.73 -7.22
C GLN A 41 17.61 -20.35 -7.46
N PRO A 42 16.99 -19.45 -8.25
CA PRO A 42 17.60 -18.17 -8.61
C PRO A 42 17.58 -17.20 -7.43
N ASP A 43 18.71 -16.50 -7.30
CA ASP A 43 19.09 -15.56 -6.25
C ASP A 43 18.01 -14.49 -5.94
N SER A 44 17.34 -14.63 -4.80
CA SER A 44 16.73 -13.49 -4.12
C SER A 44 17.84 -12.73 -3.38
N GLY A 45 18.23 -11.58 -3.92
CA GLY A 45 19.29 -10.71 -3.44
C GLY A 45 19.07 -10.16 -2.01
N PHE A 46 19.32 -10.99 -1.02
CA PHE A 46 19.51 -10.60 0.37
C PHE A 46 20.87 -11.12 0.85
N SER A 47 21.90 -10.27 0.73
CA SER A 47 23.19 -10.47 1.38
C SER A 47 23.85 -9.13 1.69
N ARG A 48 23.70 -8.73 2.96
CA ARG A 48 24.76 -8.26 3.87
C ARG A 48 25.72 -7.18 3.37
N PHE A 49 25.55 -5.97 3.92
CA PHE A 49 26.64 -5.26 4.61
C PHE A 49 26.06 -4.47 5.80
N LEU A 50 25.96 -5.12 6.96
CA LEU A 50 25.98 -4.42 8.23
C LEU A 50 27.29 -4.79 8.91
N HIS A 51 28.27 -3.89 8.81
CA HIS A 51 29.35 -3.83 9.77
C HIS A 51 28.72 -3.57 11.14
N ARG A 52 28.51 -4.65 11.89
CA ARG A 52 28.17 -4.61 13.31
C ARG A 52 29.38 -4.07 14.06
N LYS A 53 29.52 -2.74 14.15
CA LYS A 53 30.40 -2.12 15.13
C LYS A 53 29.81 -2.46 16.50
N ARG A 54 30.54 -3.27 17.28
CA ARG A 54 30.31 -3.38 18.73
C ARG A 54 30.34 -1.96 19.32
N PRO A 55 29.39 -1.59 20.19
CA PRO A 55 29.54 -0.35 20.94
C PRO A 55 30.79 -0.49 21.81
N THR A 56 31.74 0.41 21.60
CA THR A 56 32.76 0.72 22.61
C THR A 56 32.02 1.10 23.88
N HIS A 57 32.40 0.46 24.98
CA HIS A 57 32.00 0.83 26.33
C HIS A 57 32.13 2.37 26.47
N ILE A 58 31.01 3.07 26.47
CA ILE A 58 30.98 4.48 26.87
C ILE A 58 31.25 4.46 28.37
N SER A 59 32.36 5.06 28.78
CA SER A 59 32.69 5.15 30.20
C SER A 59 31.63 6.04 30.87
N LEU A 60 31.19 5.64 32.06
CA LEU A 60 30.28 6.42 32.92
C LEU A 60 30.83 7.84 33.25
N GLN A 61 32.08 8.14 32.92
CA GLN A 61 32.73 9.44 33.19
C GLN A 61 32.59 10.47 32.05
N ASP A 62 32.21 10.08 30.82
CA ASP A 62 31.90 11.06 29.75
C ASP A 62 30.49 11.67 29.89
N TRP A 63 29.73 11.25 30.91
CA TRP A 63 28.32 11.62 31.13
C TRP A 63 28.11 12.92 31.90
N GLU A 64 29.11 13.43 32.62
CA GLU A 64 28.88 14.57 33.53
C GLU A 64 28.73 15.92 32.82
N HIS A 65 29.02 16.04 31.52
CA HIS A 65 29.07 17.35 30.83
C HIS A 65 28.21 17.50 29.57
N HIS A 66 27.45 16.48 29.17
CA HIS A 66 26.37 16.67 28.19
C HIS A 66 25.05 16.69 28.94
N VAL A 67 24.47 17.90 29.10
CA VAL A 67 23.09 18.05 29.56
C VAL A 67 22.21 17.51 28.44
N THR A 68 21.96 16.21 28.47
CA THR A 68 21.03 15.56 27.56
C THR A 68 19.65 16.20 27.76
N PRO A 69 18.92 16.50 26.68
CA PRO A 69 17.58 17.04 26.80
C PRO A 69 16.64 16.08 27.57
N PRO A 70 15.68 16.59 28.36
CA PRO A 70 14.91 15.81 29.32
C PRO A 70 14.09 14.67 28.70
N TYR A 71 13.56 14.84 27.48
CA TYR A 71 12.79 13.79 26.82
C TYR A 71 13.70 12.72 26.21
N HIS A 72 14.85 13.10 25.66
CA HIS A 72 15.88 12.15 25.24
C HIS A 72 16.41 11.33 26.44
N ASP A 73 16.70 11.95 27.58
CA ASP A 73 17.09 11.23 28.80
C ASP A 73 16.06 10.19 29.23
N TYR A 74 14.78 10.54 29.18
CA TYR A 74 13.70 9.61 29.47
C TYR A 74 13.71 8.41 28.51
N ILE A 75 13.88 8.63 27.21
CA ILE A 75 13.98 7.55 26.22
C ILE A 75 15.18 6.67 26.51
N HIS A 76 16.34 7.27 26.82
CA HIS A 76 17.55 6.53 27.13
C HIS A 76 17.38 5.64 28.36
N GLN A 77 16.74 6.16 29.41
CA GLN A 77 16.40 5.38 30.61
C GLN A 77 15.44 4.23 30.31
N LEU A 78 14.45 4.41 29.44
CA LEU A 78 13.57 3.33 29.00
C LEU A 78 14.35 2.23 28.26
N VAL A 79 15.26 2.61 27.38
CA VAL A 79 16.13 1.66 26.66
C VAL A 79 17.00 0.88 27.65
N ALA A 80 17.61 1.56 28.62
CA ALA A 80 18.39 0.93 29.70
C ALA A 80 17.54 -0.01 30.56
N ALA A 81 16.25 0.30 30.75
CA ALA A 81 15.27 -0.54 31.45
C ALA A 81 14.76 -1.73 30.61
N GLY A 82 15.23 -1.92 29.38
CA GLY A 82 14.91 -3.07 28.53
C GLY A 82 13.89 -2.81 27.42
N TRP A 83 13.45 -1.57 27.21
CA TRP A 83 12.60 -1.19 26.06
C TRP A 83 13.43 -1.06 24.77
N THR A 84 14.06 -2.17 24.35
CA THR A 84 14.99 -2.22 23.22
C THR A 84 14.35 -1.82 21.88
N ASN A 85 13.02 -1.86 21.79
CA ASN A 85 12.27 -1.38 20.62
C ASN A 85 12.32 0.15 20.43
N LEU A 86 12.88 0.90 21.39
CA LEU A 86 13.15 2.34 21.31
C LEU A 86 14.62 2.67 21.04
N GLN A 87 15.50 1.66 20.90
CA GLN A 87 16.94 1.87 20.70
C GLN A 87 17.24 2.74 19.47
N ASP A 88 16.47 2.56 18.39
CA ASP A 88 16.70 3.35 17.18
C ASP A 88 16.33 4.82 17.37
N LEU A 89 15.30 5.11 18.18
CA LEU A 89 14.93 6.47 18.56
C LEU A 89 16.01 7.09 19.46
N ASP A 90 16.50 6.35 20.45
CA ASP A 90 17.62 6.82 21.29
C ASP A 90 18.84 7.17 20.43
N ASN A 91 19.25 6.24 19.55
CA ASN A 91 20.35 6.48 18.62
C ASN A 91 20.07 7.68 17.69
N TYR A 92 18.83 7.84 17.21
CA TYR A 92 18.45 8.95 16.36
C TYR A 92 18.55 10.29 17.09
N MET A 93 18.12 10.36 18.35
CA MET A 93 18.13 11.57 19.16
C MET A 93 19.56 12.05 19.47
N THR A 94 20.56 11.15 19.46
CA THR A 94 21.98 11.54 19.56
C THR A 94 22.54 12.26 18.32
N THR A 95 21.79 12.28 17.20
CA THR A 95 22.27 12.90 15.95
C THR A 95 21.99 14.40 15.92
N ASN A 96 22.96 15.21 15.47
CA ASN A 96 22.77 16.65 15.26
C ASN A 96 22.17 16.96 13.88
N ALA A 97 21.06 16.30 13.54
CA ALA A 97 20.41 16.50 12.24
C ALA A 97 19.52 17.75 12.26
N THR A 98 20.02 18.85 11.71
CA THR A 98 19.16 20.00 11.33
C THR A 98 18.40 19.66 10.06
N ARG A 99 17.10 19.99 10.02
CA ARG A 99 16.23 19.73 8.87
C ARG A 99 15.60 21.03 8.41
N GLU A 100 15.69 21.29 7.12
CA GLU A 100 15.06 22.47 6.51
C GLU A 100 13.56 22.23 6.30
N GLY A 101 12.80 23.33 6.21
CA GLY A 101 11.40 23.31 5.82
C GLY A 101 10.41 22.98 6.94
N LEU A 102 10.80 23.13 8.21
CA LEU A 102 9.88 23.05 9.34
C LEU A 102 8.86 24.19 9.28
N VAL A 103 7.57 23.83 9.34
CA VAL A 103 6.49 24.79 9.55
C VAL A 103 5.51 24.21 10.56
N VAL A 104 5.31 24.90 11.68
CA VAL A 104 4.34 24.50 12.71
C VAL A 104 3.22 25.53 12.79
N SER A 105 2.01 25.10 12.46
CA SER A 105 0.80 25.89 12.72
C SER A 105 0.20 25.50 14.05
N VAL A 106 -0.22 26.49 14.82
CA VAL A 106 -0.99 26.27 16.05
C VAL A 106 -2.41 26.80 15.86
N LEU A 107 -3.40 25.94 16.10
CA LEU A 107 -4.82 26.29 16.06
C LEU A 107 -5.43 26.06 17.44
N ASP A 108 -5.91 27.14 18.04
CA ASP A 108 -6.71 27.09 19.26
C ASP A 108 -8.20 27.15 18.91
N ILE A 109 -8.98 26.25 19.48
CA ILE A 109 -10.44 26.21 19.36
C ILE A 109 -11.02 26.38 20.77
N PHE A 110 -11.88 27.38 20.87
CA PHE A 110 -12.75 27.66 22.00
C PHE A 110 -14.14 27.07 21.66
N ASP A 111 -15.20 27.40 22.39
CA ASP A 111 -16.53 26.83 22.09
C ASP A 111 -17.01 27.04 20.64
N SER A 112 -16.98 28.27 20.16
CA SER A 112 -17.50 28.64 18.82
C SER A 112 -16.54 29.52 18.03
N LYS A 113 -15.32 29.72 18.55
CA LYS A 113 -14.30 30.56 17.95
C LYS A 113 -13.02 29.76 17.78
N ARG A 114 -12.32 30.05 16.70
CA ARG A 114 -10.97 29.54 16.47
C ARG A 114 -9.98 30.70 16.38
N LYS A 115 -8.76 30.45 16.85
CA LYS A 115 -7.63 31.37 16.72
C LYS A 115 -6.47 30.60 16.10
N ALA A 116 -6.11 30.96 14.87
CA ALA A 116 -4.88 30.52 14.25
C ALA A 116 -3.74 31.44 14.70
N TRP A 117 -2.66 30.85 15.20
CA TRP A 117 -1.43 31.58 15.52
C TRP A 117 -0.56 31.70 14.27
N PRO A 118 0.37 32.67 14.22
CA PRO A 118 1.37 32.74 13.15
C PRO A 118 2.16 31.44 13.04
N ASP A 119 2.48 31.05 11.81
CA ASP A 119 3.30 29.86 11.55
C ASP A 119 4.69 30.02 12.19
N ILE A 120 5.14 28.96 12.88
CA ILE A 120 6.43 28.89 13.55
C ILE A 120 7.40 28.09 12.68
N TYR A 121 8.58 28.64 12.41
CA TYR A 121 9.55 28.05 11.46
C TYR A 121 10.81 27.50 12.15
N SER A 122 10.93 27.63 13.47
CA SER A 122 12.09 27.25 14.26
C SER A 122 11.68 26.48 15.51
N GLU A 123 12.43 25.43 15.85
CA GLU A 123 12.21 24.64 17.06
C GLU A 123 12.40 25.47 18.34
N LEU A 124 13.30 26.47 18.31
CA LEU A 124 13.50 27.38 19.43
C LEU A 124 12.25 28.25 19.67
N ASP A 125 11.68 28.77 18.59
CA ASP A 125 10.46 29.58 18.67
C ASP A 125 9.26 28.72 19.11
N LEU A 126 9.21 27.45 18.70
CA LEU A 126 8.21 26.51 19.18
C LEU A 126 8.37 26.26 20.68
N LYS A 127 9.59 26.03 21.16
CA LYS A 127 9.88 25.85 22.59
C LYS A 127 9.49 27.09 23.40
N ASN A 128 9.80 28.29 22.90
CA ASN A 128 9.39 29.55 23.50
C ASN A 128 7.86 29.70 23.52
N PHE A 129 7.19 29.36 22.41
CA PHE A 129 5.74 29.40 22.33
C PHE A 129 5.08 28.46 23.34
N MET A 130 5.56 27.22 23.45
CA MET A 130 5.00 26.21 24.36
C MET A 130 5.22 26.54 25.84
N SER A 131 6.33 27.21 26.17
CA SER A 131 6.63 27.65 27.54
C SER A 131 5.85 28.90 27.97
N HIS A 132 5.59 29.84 27.05
CA HIS A 132 5.00 31.15 27.41
C HIS A 132 3.49 31.26 27.13
N THR A 133 2.92 30.40 26.29
CA THR A 133 1.52 30.58 25.84
C THR A 133 0.54 29.80 26.71
N SER A 134 -0.13 30.54 27.61
CA SER A 134 -1.19 29.98 28.47
C SER A 134 -2.36 29.39 27.65
N ARG A 135 -2.89 28.25 28.11
CA ARG A 135 -4.07 27.57 27.53
C ARG A 135 -5.41 28.04 28.10
N LYS A 136 -5.44 29.17 28.84
CA LYS A 136 -6.65 29.65 29.52
C LYS A 136 -7.84 29.78 28.55
N GLY A 137 -8.88 28.99 28.82
CA GLY A 137 -10.13 28.96 28.05
C GLY A 137 -10.08 28.17 26.73
N VAL A 138 -8.91 27.65 26.32
CA VAL A 138 -8.77 26.84 25.12
C VAL A 138 -9.30 25.43 25.41
N LYS A 139 -10.25 24.96 24.60
CA LYS A 139 -10.77 23.59 24.70
C LYS A 139 -9.98 22.61 23.85
N VAL A 140 -9.57 23.04 22.66
CA VAL A 140 -8.75 22.22 21.77
C VAL A 140 -7.57 23.02 21.28
N ARG A 141 -6.38 22.43 21.35
CA ARG A 141 -5.17 22.97 20.72
C ARG A 141 -4.59 21.95 19.75
N PHE A 142 -4.43 22.36 18.50
CA PHE A 142 -3.74 21.59 17.48
C PHE A 142 -2.35 22.14 17.21
N TYR A 143 -1.35 21.27 17.24
CA TYR A 143 -0.02 21.50 16.71
C TYR A 143 0.11 20.75 15.38
N MET A 144 0.21 21.46 14.28
CA MET A 144 0.31 20.87 12.94
C MET A 144 1.69 21.17 12.37
N ALA A 145 2.60 20.20 12.42
CA ALA A 145 3.97 20.37 11.95
C ALA A 145 4.16 19.70 10.58
N GLU A 146 4.70 20.46 9.64
CA GLU A 146 5.10 20.03 8.31
C GLU A 146 6.63 20.02 8.24
N TYR A 147 7.21 18.93 7.73
CA TYR A 147 8.66 18.76 7.57
C TYR A 147 8.98 17.80 6.43
N GLN A 148 10.20 17.87 5.90
CA GLN A 148 10.63 17.00 4.81
C GLN A 148 11.27 15.71 5.35
N GLY A 149 10.61 14.57 5.14
CA GLY A 149 11.14 13.25 5.47
C GLY A 149 10.96 12.87 6.95
N THR A 150 11.96 13.13 7.79
CA THR A 150 11.96 12.79 9.23
C THR A 150 12.04 14.05 10.10
N PRO A 151 11.30 14.13 11.21
CA PRO A 151 11.34 15.29 12.10
C PRO A 151 12.72 15.42 12.76
N SER A 152 13.19 16.65 12.99
CA SER A 152 14.46 16.88 13.68
C SER A 152 14.40 16.36 15.13
N PRO A 153 15.53 15.89 15.70
CA PRO A 153 15.59 15.55 17.13
C PRO A 153 15.14 16.68 18.05
N ALA A 154 15.45 17.93 17.69
CA ALA A 154 15.00 19.11 18.43
C ALA A 154 13.46 19.27 18.43
N LEU A 155 12.78 18.96 17.32
CA LEU A 155 11.32 18.96 17.25
C LEU A 155 10.71 17.85 18.10
N ILE A 156 11.30 16.64 18.02
CA ILE A 156 10.90 15.49 18.85
C ILE A 156 11.04 15.84 20.33
N GLU A 157 12.17 16.41 20.72
CA GLU A 157 12.45 16.84 22.09
C GLU A 157 11.44 17.88 22.55
N THR A 158 11.21 18.93 21.75
CA THR A 158 10.35 20.05 22.13
C THR A 158 8.89 19.59 22.31
N LEU A 159 8.35 18.82 21.37
CA LEU A 159 6.99 18.30 21.46
C LEU A 159 6.86 17.20 22.51
N GLY A 160 7.84 16.28 22.56
CA GLY A 160 7.86 15.15 23.47
C GLY A 160 7.91 15.57 24.93
N SER A 161 8.84 16.46 25.29
CA SER A 161 8.98 17.01 26.64
C SER A 161 7.77 17.85 27.06
N SER A 162 7.31 18.75 26.19
CA SER A 162 6.27 19.72 26.55
C SER A 162 4.88 19.10 26.66
N LEU A 163 4.63 17.98 25.97
CA LEU A 163 3.31 17.32 25.92
C LEU A 163 3.33 15.90 26.51
N ASN A 164 4.46 15.45 27.06
CA ASN A 164 4.64 14.12 27.65
C ASN A 164 4.22 12.99 26.70
N LEU A 165 4.68 13.06 25.45
CA LEU A 165 4.24 12.14 24.40
C LEU A 165 4.86 10.75 24.55
N ASP A 166 4.11 9.73 24.15
CA ASP A 166 4.62 8.36 24.10
C ASP A 166 5.79 8.25 23.09
N PRO A 167 7.01 7.82 23.50
CA PRO A 167 8.15 7.67 22.60
C PRO A 167 7.89 6.77 21.39
N ARG A 168 6.96 5.81 21.50
CA ARG A 168 6.58 4.92 20.39
C ARG A 168 5.99 5.69 19.21
N PHE A 169 5.39 6.86 19.46
CA PHE A 169 4.91 7.77 18.43
C PHE A 169 6.06 8.21 17.51
N PHE A 170 7.16 8.70 18.10
CA PHE A 170 8.32 9.17 17.36
C PHE A 170 9.13 8.03 16.75
N GLN A 171 9.27 6.90 17.46
CA GLN A 171 9.87 5.68 16.91
C GLN A 171 9.20 5.28 15.58
N TRP A 172 7.87 5.35 15.51
CA TRP A 172 7.14 5.03 14.28
C TRP A 172 7.46 5.99 13.14
N ILE A 173 7.56 7.29 13.46
CA ILE A 173 7.82 8.35 12.48
C ILE A 173 9.21 8.17 11.87
N ILE A 174 10.23 7.91 12.68
CA ILE A 174 11.61 7.74 12.20
C ILE A 174 11.85 6.40 11.49
N HIS A 175 11.16 5.31 11.90
CA HIS A 175 11.38 3.95 11.39
C HIS A 175 10.19 3.38 10.62
N SER A 176 9.74 4.15 9.64
CA SER A 176 8.46 3.91 8.96
C SER A 176 8.39 2.61 8.11
N ARG A 177 9.52 1.89 7.88
CA ARG A 177 9.60 0.68 7.05
C ARG A 177 10.20 -0.57 7.72
N GLY A 178 10.81 -0.45 8.90
CA GLY A 178 11.57 -1.55 9.53
C GLY A 178 11.02 -2.06 10.86
N HIS A 179 10.14 -1.30 11.52
CA HIS A 179 9.67 -1.64 12.86
C HIS A 179 8.34 -2.40 12.84
N ILE A 180 8.34 -3.62 13.36
CA ILE A 180 7.16 -4.48 13.45
C ILE A 180 6.60 -4.38 14.86
N PHE A 181 5.64 -3.47 15.05
CA PHE A 181 4.78 -3.56 16.23
C PHE A 181 3.88 -4.79 16.11
N THR A 182 3.73 -5.50 17.22
CA THR A 182 2.70 -6.52 17.35
C THR A 182 1.31 -5.91 17.11
N PRO A 183 0.33 -6.67 16.59
CA PRO A 183 -1.02 -6.16 16.41
C PRO A 183 -1.59 -5.50 17.66
N SER A 184 -1.38 -6.09 18.85
CA SER A 184 -1.82 -5.53 20.13
C SER A 184 -1.24 -4.14 20.43
N GLN A 185 0.05 -3.93 20.16
CA GLN A 185 0.70 -2.61 20.31
C GLN A 185 0.12 -1.58 19.32
N ARG A 186 -0.21 -1.99 18.09
CA ARG A 186 -0.85 -1.10 17.10
C ARG A 186 -2.29 -0.75 17.48
N HIS A 187 -3.03 -1.71 18.03
CA HIS A 187 -4.43 -1.49 18.42
C HIS A 187 -4.56 -0.54 19.62
N ASN A 188 -3.59 -0.57 20.54
CA ASN A 188 -3.59 0.24 21.75
C ASN A 188 -2.81 1.56 21.62
N ALA A 189 -2.31 1.89 20.42
CA ALA A 189 -1.54 3.12 20.23
C ALA A 189 -2.45 4.37 20.33
N PRO A 190 -2.06 5.41 21.11
CA PRO A 190 -2.80 6.67 21.22
C PRO A 190 -2.66 7.57 19.96
N TYR A 191 -2.11 7.02 18.88
CA TYR A 191 -1.83 7.71 17.64
C TYR A 191 -2.19 6.87 16.42
N GLN A 192 -2.31 7.53 15.28
CA GLN A 192 -2.61 6.92 13.99
C GLN A 192 -1.62 7.35 12.92
N ALA A 193 -1.40 6.43 11.97
CA ALA A 193 -0.61 6.66 10.79
C ALA A 193 -1.51 6.62 9.55
N LEU A 194 -1.63 7.74 8.86
CA LEU A 194 -2.35 7.86 7.59
C LEU A 194 -1.34 7.90 6.45
N GLY A 195 -1.44 6.95 5.53
CA GLY A 195 -0.69 6.98 4.27
C GLY A 195 -1.38 7.90 3.27
N PHE A 196 -0.69 8.92 2.81
CA PHE A 196 -1.13 9.77 1.71
C PHE A 196 -0.39 9.39 0.43
N GLY A 197 -1.10 9.46 -0.69
CA GLY A 197 -0.51 9.44 -2.01
C GLY A 197 -1.01 10.67 -2.76
N VAL A 198 -0.11 11.41 -3.41
CA VAL A 198 -0.51 12.47 -4.35
C VAL A 198 0.25 12.32 -5.65
N LEU A 199 -0.42 12.60 -6.77
CA LEU A 199 0.19 12.54 -8.10
C LEU A 199 1.36 13.54 -8.19
N ARG A 200 2.45 13.11 -8.84
CA ARG A 200 3.61 13.94 -9.12
C ARG A 200 3.46 14.61 -10.47
N ASP A 201 3.31 15.93 -10.44
CA ASP A 201 3.25 16.75 -11.66
C ASP A 201 4.61 16.84 -12.38
N THR A 202 5.71 16.47 -11.71
CA THR A 202 7.08 16.61 -12.21
C THR A 202 7.62 15.41 -12.97
N THR A 203 6.93 14.27 -12.90
CA THR A 203 7.36 13.01 -13.53
C THR A 203 6.69 12.81 -14.89
N PRO A 204 7.37 12.14 -15.86
CA PRO A 204 6.80 11.90 -17.18
C PRO A 204 5.60 10.95 -17.16
N SER A 205 5.49 10.11 -16.12
CA SER A 205 4.35 9.22 -15.91
C SER A 205 3.25 9.94 -15.12
N MET A 206 2.08 10.03 -15.73
CA MET A 206 0.85 10.59 -15.14
C MET A 206 0.30 9.75 -13.98
N THR A 207 0.90 8.58 -13.70
CA THR A 207 0.49 7.66 -12.61
C THR A 207 1.46 7.66 -11.43
N ASP A 208 2.57 8.38 -11.53
CA ASP A 208 3.56 8.42 -10.47
C ASP A 208 3.00 9.18 -9.28
N ALA A 209 3.04 8.54 -8.11
CA ALA A 209 2.55 9.11 -6.87
C ALA A 209 3.68 9.30 -5.86
N GLU A 210 3.76 10.49 -5.29
CA GLU A 210 4.50 10.73 -4.06
C GLU A 210 3.71 10.13 -2.89
N LYS A 211 4.35 9.23 -2.15
CA LYS A 211 3.80 8.66 -0.92
C LYS A 211 4.45 9.30 0.28
N PHE A 212 3.65 9.78 1.21
CA PHE A 212 4.11 10.33 2.49
C PHE A 212 3.15 9.94 3.61
N LYS A 213 3.55 10.21 4.85
CA LYS A 213 2.80 9.82 6.03
C LYS A 213 2.33 11.06 6.78
N VAL A 214 1.12 10.96 7.30
CA VAL A 214 0.56 11.91 8.24
C VAL A 214 0.28 11.16 9.54
N MET A 215 0.92 11.60 10.62
CA MET A 215 0.79 10.98 11.93
C MET A 215 -0.03 11.88 12.83
N ALA A 216 -1.10 11.35 13.43
CA ALA A 216 -1.96 12.10 14.33
C ALA A 216 -1.91 11.49 15.74
N TYR A 217 -1.61 12.31 16.74
CA TYR A 217 -1.63 11.96 18.16
C TYR A 217 -2.63 12.87 18.85
N ILE A 218 -3.52 12.31 19.68
CA ILE A 218 -4.48 13.12 20.44
C ILE A 218 -4.45 12.69 21.90
N GLN A 219 -4.36 13.67 22.78
CA GLN A 219 -4.31 13.48 24.23
C GLN A 219 -5.38 14.34 24.90
N PRO A 220 -6.18 13.79 25.81
CA PRO A 220 -7.05 14.62 26.64
C PRO A 220 -6.22 15.57 27.51
N ASP A 221 -6.74 16.76 27.75
CA ASP A 221 -6.10 17.70 28.67
C ASP A 221 -6.21 17.18 30.12
N GLU A 222 -5.31 17.60 31.00
CA GLU A 222 -5.25 17.15 32.41
C GLU A 222 -6.56 17.38 33.16
N THR A 223 -7.29 18.44 32.81
CA THR A 223 -8.59 18.78 33.39
C THR A 223 -9.76 17.99 32.80
N GLY A 224 -9.55 17.26 31.70
CA GLY A 224 -10.57 16.51 30.96
C GLY A 224 -11.60 17.36 30.22
N THR A 225 -11.49 18.70 30.26
CA THR A 225 -12.44 19.64 29.63
C THR A 225 -12.17 19.89 28.14
N GLY A 226 -11.11 19.29 27.61
CA GLY A 226 -10.52 19.59 26.32
C GLY A 226 -9.47 18.55 25.92
N TRP A 227 -8.80 18.79 24.80
CA TRP A 227 -7.75 17.90 24.31
C TRP A 227 -6.73 18.60 23.42
N THR A 228 -5.56 17.99 23.29
CA THR A 228 -4.46 18.45 22.45
C THR A 228 -4.23 17.47 21.31
N GLY A 229 -4.24 17.98 20.09
CA GLY A 229 -3.92 17.21 18.89
C GLY A 229 -2.56 17.60 18.33
N ILE A 230 -1.80 16.61 17.89
CA ILE A 230 -0.55 16.81 17.14
C ILE A 230 -0.71 16.09 15.82
N VAL A 231 -0.46 16.81 14.73
CA VAL A 231 -0.50 16.25 13.37
C VAL A 231 0.83 16.55 12.69
N LEU A 232 1.54 15.50 12.32
CA LEU A 232 2.86 15.56 11.73
C LEU A 232 2.78 15.14 10.26
N PHE A 233 3.12 16.05 9.35
CA PHE A 233 3.11 15.85 7.91
C PHE A 233 4.55 15.66 7.41
N SER A 234 4.86 14.48 6.88
CA SER A 234 6.21 14.13 6.44
C SER A 234 6.55 14.60 5.01
N SER A 235 5.76 15.51 4.44
CA SER A 235 5.95 16.08 3.09
C SER A 235 5.59 17.55 3.09
N CYS A 236 6.39 18.34 2.38
CA CYS A 236 6.15 19.76 2.14
C CYS A 236 5.61 20.04 0.72
N THR A 237 5.18 19.01 0.02
CA THR A 237 4.72 19.13 -1.37
C THR A 237 3.43 19.94 -1.43
N LYS A 238 3.40 20.90 -2.37
CA LYS A 238 2.26 21.79 -2.58
C LYS A 238 1.43 21.29 -3.76
N HIS A 239 0.11 21.35 -3.59
CA HIS A 239 -0.86 20.84 -4.56
C HIS A 239 -1.92 21.89 -4.85
N ASN A 240 -2.44 21.88 -6.08
CA ASN A 240 -3.52 22.76 -6.51
C ASN A 240 -4.89 22.15 -6.20
N ILE A 241 -5.19 21.96 -4.91
CA ILE A 241 -6.46 21.39 -4.44
C ILE A 241 -7.30 22.51 -3.80
N SER A 242 -8.60 22.52 -4.08
CA SER A 242 -9.54 23.44 -3.43
C SER A 242 -10.16 22.80 -2.19
N ASN A 243 -10.29 23.54 -1.09
CA ASN A 243 -11.01 23.04 0.09
C ASN A 243 -12.51 22.84 -0.17
N ARG A 244 -13.06 23.47 -1.22
CA ARG A 244 -14.46 23.28 -1.62
C ARG A 244 -14.76 21.83 -2.00
N VAL A 245 -13.74 21.05 -2.36
CA VAL A 245 -13.85 19.60 -2.59
C VAL A 245 -14.33 18.86 -1.34
N LEU A 246 -14.12 19.42 -0.14
CA LEU A 246 -14.58 18.83 1.12
C LEU A 246 -16.06 19.10 1.40
N GLN A 247 -16.69 19.99 0.62
CA GLN A 247 -18.09 20.37 0.78
C GLN A 247 -18.94 19.79 -0.36
N PRO A 248 -20.22 19.49 -0.10
CA PRO A 248 -21.15 19.15 -1.16
C PRO A 248 -21.27 20.34 -2.13
N PRO A 249 -21.44 20.07 -3.44
CA PRO A 249 -21.70 21.13 -4.39
C PRO A 249 -22.97 21.88 -4.01
N PRO A 250 -23.02 23.20 -4.24
CA PRO A 250 -24.21 23.98 -3.93
C PRO A 250 -25.37 23.54 -4.85
N SER A 251 -26.60 23.61 -4.36
CA SER A 251 -27.77 23.08 -5.07
C SER A 251 -27.97 23.77 -6.43
N PHE A 252 -28.61 23.07 -7.37
CA PHE A 252 -28.94 23.64 -8.67
C PHE A 252 -29.70 24.97 -8.49
N GLN A 253 -29.27 26.01 -9.22
CA GLN A 253 -29.78 27.40 -9.15
C GLN A 253 -29.43 28.23 -7.89
N SER A 254 -28.67 27.69 -6.95
CA SER A 254 -28.10 28.53 -5.88
C SER A 254 -27.04 29.51 -6.43
N PRO A 255 -26.79 30.65 -5.75
CA PRO A 255 -25.76 31.59 -6.14
C PRO A 255 -24.40 30.88 -6.26
N ARG A 256 -23.76 31.01 -7.43
CA ARG A 256 -22.45 30.39 -7.65
C ARG A 256 -21.44 31.03 -6.70
N PRO A 257 -20.66 30.23 -5.95
CA PRO A 257 -19.62 30.78 -5.10
C PRO A 257 -18.58 31.48 -5.97
N ALA A 258 -18.02 32.59 -5.47
CA ALA A 258 -17.04 33.38 -6.21
C ALA A 258 -15.89 32.51 -6.74
N SER A 259 -15.49 32.73 -7.99
CA SER A 259 -14.31 32.06 -8.53
C SER A 259 -13.09 32.54 -7.75
N THR A 260 -12.31 31.60 -7.26
CA THR A 260 -11.09 31.86 -6.49
C THR A 260 -9.95 31.18 -7.22
N THR A 261 -8.91 31.94 -7.55
CA THR A 261 -7.69 31.40 -8.17
C THR A 261 -7.07 30.37 -7.24
N LEU A 262 -6.89 29.15 -7.72
CA LEU A 262 -6.24 28.10 -6.96
C LEU A 262 -4.75 28.45 -6.81
N LYS A 263 -4.30 28.49 -5.56
CA LYS A 263 -2.88 28.62 -5.22
C LYS A 263 -2.39 27.25 -4.75
N PRO A 264 -1.12 26.87 -5.04
CA PRO A 264 -0.54 25.65 -4.50
C PRO A 264 -0.49 25.70 -2.97
N LYS A 265 -1.06 24.69 -2.31
CA LYS A 265 -1.13 24.57 -0.84
C LYS A 265 -0.60 23.21 -0.39
N SER A 266 0.05 23.17 0.77
CA SER A 266 0.41 21.90 1.40
C SER A 266 -0.83 21.23 2.01
N ILE A 267 -0.77 19.92 2.26
CA ILE A 267 -1.89 19.21 2.93
C ILE A 267 -2.16 19.80 4.32
N ARG A 268 -1.12 20.23 5.05
CA ARG A 268 -1.28 20.95 6.33
C ARG A 268 -2.16 22.19 6.15
N GLN A 269 -1.87 23.03 5.16
CA GLN A 269 -2.64 24.25 4.89
C GLN A 269 -4.08 23.95 4.51
N LEU A 270 -4.31 22.96 3.63
CA LEU A 270 -5.66 22.51 3.27
C LEU A 270 -6.44 22.03 4.50
N TYR A 271 -5.80 21.27 5.38
CA TYR A 271 -6.42 20.80 6.61
C TYR A 271 -6.73 21.96 7.58
N LEU A 272 -5.81 22.90 7.77
CA LEU A 272 -6.03 24.07 8.62
C LEU A 272 -7.21 24.94 8.13
N GLU A 273 -7.26 25.19 6.83
CA GLU A 273 -8.36 25.96 6.22
C GLU A 273 -9.68 25.19 6.25
N SER A 274 -9.67 23.85 6.27
CA SER A 274 -10.88 23.04 6.38
C SER A 274 -11.69 23.28 7.66
N PHE A 275 -11.07 23.83 8.71
CA PHE A 275 -11.76 24.23 9.94
C PHE A 275 -12.71 25.42 9.75
N GLU A 276 -12.74 26.06 8.58
CA GLU A 276 -13.78 27.06 8.23
C GLU A 276 -15.14 26.43 8.03
N TYR A 277 -15.15 25.14 7.73
CA TYR A 277 -16.34 24.39 7.33
C TYR A 277 -16.76 23.35 8.38
N LEU A 278 -16.03 23.27 9.50
CA LEU A 278 -16.35 22.39 10.62
C LEU A 278 -17.20 23.12 11.65
N ASP A 279 -18.17 22.41 12.23
CA ASP A 279 -18.79 22.87 13.47
C ASP A 279 -17.76 22.79 14.60
N LEU A 280 -17.31 23.94 15.07
CA LEU A 280 -16.29 24.04 16.10
C LEU A 280 -16.75 23.45 17.43
N ALA A 281 -18.05 23.54 17.76
CA ALA A 281 -18.57 22.96 18.99
C ALA A 281 -18.43 21.43 18.98
N GLN A 282 -18.79 20.80 17.86
CA GLN A 282 -18.60 19.36 17.64
C GLN A 282 -17.13 18.98 17.63
N ALA A 283 -16.27 19.80 17.01
CA ALA A 283 -14.84 19.59 17.01
C ALA A 283 -14.25 19.63 18.43
N THR A 284 -14.79 20.45 19.34
CA THR A 284 -14.33 20.41 20.75
C THR A 284 -14.69 19.12 21.47
N THR A 285 -15.84 18.52 21.17
CA THR A 285 -16.30 17.30 21.86
C THR A 285 -15.72 16.02 21.25
N SER A 286 -15.43 16.01 19.94
CA SER A 286 -15.08 14.80 19.20
C SER A 286 -13.76 14.96 18.43
N PRO A 287 -12.68 14.31 18.89
CA PRO A 287 -11.42 14.27 18.16
C PRO A 287 -11.53 13.68 16.75
N PHE A 288 -12.40 12.67 16.58
CA PHE A 288 -12.67 12.08 15.27
C PHE A 288 -13.34 13.09 14.33
N TYR A 289 -14.32 13.86 14.81
CA TYR A 289 -14.97 14.89 13.99
C TYR A 289 -14.01 16.00 13.58
N ALA A 290 -13.15 16.46 14.50
CA ALA A 290 -12.14 17.46 14.18
C ALA A 290 -11.15 16.96 13.10
N THR A 291 -10.82 15.67 13.11
CA THR A 291 -9.90 15.04 12.15
C THR A 291 -10.58 14.49 10.90
N SER A 292 -11.92 14.49 10.81
CA SER A 292 -12.65 13.89 9.69
C SER A 292 -12.30 14.53 8.35
N ASN A 293 -12.04 15.84 8.33
CA ASN A 293 -11.63 16.53 7.11
C ASN A 293 -10.25 16.07 6.60
N LEU A 294 -9.33 15.67 7.49
CA LEU A 294 -8.05 15.08 7.08
C LEU A 294 -8.26 13.74 6.36
N PHE A 295 -9.20 12.93 6.85
CA PHE A 295 -9.60 11.69 6.17
C PHE A 295 -10.27 11.93 4.82
N ARG A 296 -11.10 12.97 4.71
CA ARG A 296 -11.73 13.36 3.43
C ARG A 296 -10.66 13.79 2.41
N ILE A 297 -9.68 14.59 2.82
CA ILE A 297 -8.55 14.96 1.97
C ILE A 297 -7.78 13.71 1.55
N ASN A 298 -7.51 12.78 2.48
CA ASN A 298 -6.85 11.50 2.19
C ASN A 298 -7.60 10.68 1.13
N CYS A 299 -8.91 10.50 1.31
CA CYS A 299 -9.77 9.77 0.39
C CYS A 299 -9.77 10.42 -1.01
N PHE A 300 -9.88 11.75 -1.06
CA PHE A 300 -9.83 12.49 -2.33
C PHE A 300 -8.49 12.29 -3.06
N CYS A 301 -7.36 12.42 -2.36
CA CYS A 301 -6.03 12.24 -2.95
C CYS A 301 -5.86 10.82 -3.52
N TRP A 302 -6.32 9.79 -2.80
CA TRP A 302 -6.29 8.43 -3.30
C TRP A 302 -7.22 8.23 -4.50
N ASN A 303 -8.43 8.79 -4.48
CA ASN A 303 -9.36 8.72 -5.60
C ASN A 303 -8.78 9.33 -6.88
N GLN A 304 -8.06 10.46 -6.77
CA GLN A 304 -7.33 11.06 -7.90
C GLN A 304 -6.30 10.10 -8.49
N ILE A 305 -5.51 9.42 -7.65
CA ILE A 305 -4.53 8.42 -8.11
C ILE A 305 -5.22 7.26 -8.83
N ILE A 306 -6.27 6.68 -8.23
CA ILE A 306 -6.97 5.54 -8.82
C ILE A 306 -7.64 5.93 -10.15
N THR A 307 -8.15 7.16 -10.25
CA THR A 307 -8.73 7.69 -11.49
C THR A 307 -7.66 7.86 -12.57
N ALA A 308 -6.52 8.49 -12.25
CA ALA A 308 -5.41 8.64 -13.19
C ALA A 308 -4.87 7.29 -13.68
N ILE A 309 -4.74 6.32 -12.77
CA ILE A 309 -4.36 4.94 -13.12
C ILE A 309 -5.37 4.33 -14.09
N ARG A 310 -6.67 4.48 -13.84
CA ARG A 310 -7.74 3.94 -14.69
C ARG A 310 -7.71 4.56 -16.09
N GLU A 311 -7.47 5.86 -16.18
CA GLU A 311 -7.37 6.56 -17.46
C GLU A 311 -6.14 6.09 -18.25
N GLN A 312 -4.97 5.98 -17.60
CA GLN A 312 -3.75 5.54 -18.27
C GLN A 312 -3.78 4.06 -18.68
N ASP A 313 -4.38 3.16 -17.88
CA ASP A 313 -4.53 1.75 -18.23
C ASP A 313 -5.39 1.56 -19.50
N ARG A 314 -6.31 2.50 -19.80
CA ARG A 314 -7.06 2.55 -21.07
C ARG A 314 -6.21 2.99 -22.26
N LEU A 315 -5.22 3.86 -22.05
CA LEU A 315 -4.41 4.47 -23.10
C LEU A 315 -3.24 3.58 -23.58
N ILE A 316 -3.17 2.31 -23.16
CA ILE A 316 -2.11 1.33 -23.51
C ILE A 316 -0.73 1.68 -22.91
N ASN A 317 -0.56 2.89 -22.40
CA ASN A 317 0.60 3.28 -21.61
C ASN A 317 0.62 2.48 -20.31
N GLY A 318 1.74 1.83 -20.01
CA GLY A 318 1.89 1.08 -18.78
C GLY A 318 1.65 1.96 -17.54
N ILE A 319 1.20 1.34 -16.45
CA ILE A 319 1.22 1.99 -15.13
C ILE A 319 2.66 1.90 -14.61
N SER A 320 3.11 2.94 -13.93
CA SER A 320 4.39 2.95 -13.21
C SER A 320 4.49 1.85 -12.15
N ASP A 321 5.65 1.21 -12.03
CA ASP A 321 5.92 0.21 -10.98
C ASP A 321 5.84 0.80 -9.56
N THR A 322 5.85 2.13 -9.44
CA THR A 322 5.67 2.83 -8.15
C THR A 322 4.22 2.76 -7.61
N SER A 323 3.27 2.28 -8.43
CA SER A 323 1.85 2.20 -8.09
C SER A 323 1.45 0.98 -7.23
N VAL A 324 2.42 0.21 -6.73
CA VAL A 324 2.16 -0.96 -5.87
C VAL A 324 1.93 -0.51 -4.42
N GLY A 325 0.98 -1.12 -3.70
CA GLY A 325 0.73 -0.85 -2.28
C GLY A 325 -0.41 0.15 -1.97
N HIS A 326 -1.13 0.65 -2.98
CA HIS A 326 -2.23 1.62 -2.77
C HIS A 326 -3.42 0.99 -2.04
N VAL A 327 -3.75 -0.26 -2.37
CA VAL A 327 -4.89 -0.99 -1.80
C VAL A 327 -4.72 -1.14 -0.30
N GLU A 328 -3.52 -1.49 0.15
CA GLU A 328 -3.18 -1.71 1.55
C GLU A 328 -3.28 -0.42 2.36
N GLU A 329 -2.85 0.72 1.81
CA GLU A 329 -2.98 2.03 2.47
C GLU A 329 -4.44 2.49 2.53
N ILE A 330 -5.22 2.31 1.46
CA ILE A 330 -6.65 2.66 1.45
C ILE A 330 -7.42 1.76 2.46
N LYS A 331 -7.16 0.44 2.47
CA LYS A 331 -7.75 -0.50 3.44
C LYS A 331 -7.35 -0.15 4.88
N ARG A 332 -6.12 0.33 5.09
CA ARG A 332 -5.68 0.82 6.42
C ARG A 332 -6.45 2.06 6.84
N SER A 333 -6.63 3.05 5.95
CA SER A 333 -7.44 4.24 6.22
C SER A 333 -8.89 3.86 6.55
N LEU A 334 -9.50 2.94 5.81
CA LEU A 334 -10.84 2.42 6.09
C LEU A 334 -10.94 1.80 7.50
N ALA A 335 -9.99 0.94 7.86
CA ALA A 335 -9.97 0.29 9.18
C ALA A 335 -9.79 1.28 10.33
N ILE A 336 -9.17 2.44 10.09
CA ILE A 336 -9.08 3.54 11.06
C ILE A 336 -10.45 4.23 11.19
N VAL A 337 -11.10 4.57 10.08
CA VAL A 337 -12.42 5.21 10.06
C VAL A 337 -13.48 4.33 10.73
N GLN A 338 -13.53 3.03 10.42
CA GLN A 338 -14.48 2.09 11.02
C GLN A 338 -14.36 2.03 12.55
N ARG A 339 -13.14 2.18 13.08
CA ARG A 339 -12.88 2.26 14.52
C ARG A 339 -13.25 3.60 15.14
N GLY A 340 -13.49 4.65 14.35
CA GLY A 340 -13.65 6.02 14.84
C GLY A 340 -12.32 6.68 15.22
N GLY A 341 -11.21 6.24 14.61
CA GLY A 341 -9.87 6.75 14.89
C GLY A 341 -9.03 5.82 15.77
N SER A 342 -8.47 6.37 16.86
CA SER A 342 -7.56 5.68 17.78
C SER A 342 -8.36 5.27 18.99
N PHE A 343 -7.89 4.24 19.69
CA PHE A 343 -8.50 3.77 20.93
C PHE A 343 -8.75 4.90 21.95
N VAL A 344 -7.87 5.90 22.01
CA VAL A 344 -7.97 7.00 22.97
C VAL A 344 -8.88 8.14 22.47
N TRP A 345 -9.35 8.10 21.22
CA TRP A 345 -10.21 9.13 20.64
C TRP A 345 -11.69 8.99 21.07
N ALA A 346 -11.92 8.57 22.32
CA ALA A 346 -13.25 8.47 22.88
C ALA A 346 -13.88 9.88 22.95
N GLY A 347 -14.79 10.15 22.03
CA GLY A 347 -15.65 11.33 22.03
C GLY A 347 -17.09 10.95 22.36
N LYS A 348 -17.92 11.92 22.71
CA LYS A 348 -19.37 11.69 22.68
C LYS A 348 -19.76 11.48 21.23
N ASP A 349 -20.44 10.37 21.00
CA ASP A 349 -20.89 9.90 19.70
C ASP A 349 -22.13 10.70 19.27
N GLU A 350 -21.93 12.02 19.14
CA GLU A 350 -22.94 12.98 18.72
C GLU A 350 -23.34 12.70 17.27
N LYS A 351 -24.58 13.08 16.93
CA LYS A 351 -25.18 12.75 15.63
C LYS A 351 -24.28 13.15 14.46
N ALA A 352 -23.69 14.34 14.49
CA ALA A 352 -22.78 14.83 13.44
C ALA A 352 -21.48 14.01 13.33
N THR A 353 -20.97 13.50 14.45
CA THR A 353 -19.78 12.62 14.45
C THR A 353 -20.11 11.27 13.79
N LYS A 354 -21.27 10.69 14.12
CA LYS A 354 -21.73 9.42 13.52
C LYS A 354 -21.98 9.56 12.02
N GLU A 355 -22.68 10.61 11.61
CA GLU A 355 -22.93 10.90 10.19
C GLU A 355 -21.62 11.10 9.42
N SER A 356 -20.66 11.84 9.99
CA SER A 356 -19.34 12.02 9.37
C SER A 356 -18.56 10.70 9.25
N LYS A 357 -18.65 9.84 10.28
CA LYS A 357 -18.03 8.51 10.29
C LYS A 357 -18.64 7.59 9.23
N GLU A 358 -19.97 7.52 9.17
CA GLU A 358 -20.71 6.70 8.21
C GLU A 358 -20.41 7.13 6.77
N ALA A 359 -20.45 8.43 6.49
CA ALA A 359 -20.11 8.97 5.18
C ALA A 359 -18.65 8.64 4.78
N LEU A 360 -17.69 8.83 5.69
CA LEU A 360 -16.30 8.47 5.43
C LEU A 360 -16.11 6.96 5.21
N GLN A 361 -16.85 6.13 5.95
CA GLN A 361 -16.79 4.69 5.81
C GLN A 361 -17.30 4.26 4.42
N GLU A 362 -18.43 4.84 3.97
CA GLU A 362 -18.97 4.62 2.63
C GLU A 362 -17.98 5.07 1.54
N ASP A 363 -17.41 6.27 1.66
CA ASP A 363 -16.44 6.81 0.70
C ASP A 363 -15.21 5.90 0.55
N PHE A 364 -14.61 5.48 1.67
CA PHE A 364 -13.46 4.59 1.65
C PHE A 364 -13.82 3.18 1.18
N GLN A 365 -15.00 2.66 1.52
CA GLN A 365 -15.47 1.36 1.06
C GLN A 365 -15.62 1.36 -0.46
N HIS A 366 -16.25 2.38 -1.03
CA HIS A 366 -16.34 2.56 -2.47
C HIS A 366 -14.98 2.67 -3.13
N LEU A 367 -14.05 3.42 -2.54
CA LEU A 367 -12.69 3.55 -3.07
C LEU A 367 -11.95 2.20 -3.07
N VAL A 368 -12.09 1.38 -2.02
CA VAL A 368 -11.54 0.02 -1.97
C VAL A 368 -12.13 -0.84 -3.09
N GLU A 369 -13.45 -0.86 -3.24
CA GLU A 369 -14.14 -1.65 -4.26
C GLU A 369 -13.72 -1.24 -5.68
N GLN A 370 -13.64 0.06 -5.94
CA GLN A 370 -13.18 0.60 -7.22
C GLN A 370 -11.73 0.20 -7.52
N THR A 371 -10.88 0.16 -6.50
CA THR A 371 -9.47 -0.24 -6.64
C THR A 371 -9.35 -1.75 -6.87
N ASP A 372 -10.10 -2.56 -6.13
CA ASP A 372 -10.12 -4.02 -6.30
C ASP A 372 -10.66 -4.40 -7.69
N LEU A 373 -11.71 -3.73 -8.18
CA LEU A 373 -12.23 -3.91 -9.54
C LEU A 373 -11.19 -3.56 -10.62
N LEU A 374 -10.44 -2.47 -10.43
CA LEU A 374 -9.38 -2.05 -11.33
C LEU A 374 -8.30 -3.13 -11.43
N TRP A 375 -7.82 -3.65 -10.30
CA TRP A 375 -6.79 -4.70 -10.30
C TRP A 375 -7.28 -6.03 -10.85
N GLN A 376 -8.53 -6.42 -10.57
CA GLN A 376 -9.13 -7.61 -11.18
C GLN A 376 -9.21 -7.48 -12.70
N THR A 377 -9.63 -6.31 -13.21
CA THR A 377 -9.70 -6.03 -14.65
C THR A 377 -8.32 -6.14 -15.28
N ARG A 378 -7.31 -5.53 -14.67
CA ARG A 378 -5.92 -5.61 -15.14
C ARG A 378 -5.37 -7.03 -15.12
N SER A 379 -5.63 -7.80 -14.07
CA SER A 379 -5.23 -9.21 -13.99
C SER A 379 -5.85 -10.04 -15.12
N LYS A 380 -7.14 -9.82 -15.43
CA LYS A 380 -7.82 -10.46 -16.57
C LYS A 380 -7.19 -10.04 -17.90
N LEU A 381 -6.92 -8.75 -18.10
CA LEU A 381 -6.25 -8.24 -19.31
C LEU A 381 -4.84 -8.82 -19.47
N ALA A 382 -4.07 -8.91 -18.38
CA ALA A 382 -2.73 -9.50 -18.38
C ALA A 382 -2.78 -10.98 -18.76
N LYS A 383 -3.69 -11.77 -18.17
CA LYS A 383 -3.91 -13.17 -18.56
C LYS A 383 -4.31 -13.31 -20.03
N MET A 384 -5.15 -12.43 -20.55
CA MET A 384 -5.48 -12.43 -21.99
C MET A 384 -4.29 -12.08 -22.87
N ARG A 385 -3.43 -11.13 -22.47
CA ARG A 385 -2.20 -10.79 -23.20
C ARG A 385 -1.22 -11.95 -23.17
N GLN A 386 -1.04 -12.60 -22.03
CA GLN A 386 -0.20 -13.78 -21.88
C GLN A 386 -0.71 -14.93 -22.76
N SER A 387 -1.99 -15.27 -22.68
CA SER A 387 -2.60 -16.31 -23.53
C SER A 387 -2.46 -15.99 -25.02
N ARG A 388 -2.60 -14.72 -25.43
CA ARG A 388 -2.34 -14.29 -26.82
C ARG A 388 -0.86 -14.42 -27.20
N SER A 389 0.05 -14.11 -26.29
CA SER A 389 1.50 -14.27 -26.49
C SER A 389 1.85 -15.74 -26.65
N GLU A 390 1.37 -16.60 -25.76
CA GLU A 390 1.56 -18.05 -25.82
C GLU A 390 0.96 -18.65 -27.09
N ALA A 391 -0.23 -18.20 -27.51
CA ALA A 391 -0.84 -18.61 -28.77
C ALA A 391 0.01 -18.18 -29.98
N ARG A 392 0.59 -16.97 -29.96
CA ARG A 392 1.50 -16.48 -31.00
C ARG A 392 2.82 -17.26 -31.02
N TRP A 393 3.41 -17.51 -29.86
CA TRP A 393 4.63 -18.31 -29.73
C TRP A 393 4.40 -19.74 -30.22
N THR A 394 3.31 -20.37 -29.79
CA THR A 394 2.92 -21.72 -30.25
C THR A 394 2.69 -21.74 -31.76
N ALA A 395 1.99 -20.75 -32.30
CA ALA A 395 1.77 -20.60 -33.74
C ALA A 395 3.09 -20.46 -34.52
N LEU A 396 4.01 -19.63 -34.02
CA LEU A 396 5.33 -19.42 -34.61
C LEU A 396 6.17 -20.70 -34.56
N THR A 397 6.27 -21.36 -33.40
CA THR A 397 7.01 -22.62 -33.23
C THR A 397 6.42 -23.72 -34.13
N ASN A 398 5.09 -23.81 -34.23
CA ASN A 398 4.44 -24.75 -35.14
C ASN A 398 4.76 -24.43 -36.61
N ALA A 399 4.71 -23.15 -37.01
CA ALA A 399 5.06 -22.74 -38.37
C ALA A 399 6.53 -23.08 -38.71
N PHE A 400 7.47 -22.82 -37.79
CA PHE A 400 8.87 -23.22 -37.92
C PHE A 400 9.01 -24.74 -38.06
N THR A 401 8.33 -25.50 -37.19
CA THR A 401 8.38 -26.98 -37.22
C THR A 401 7.88 -27.51 -38.55
N TYR A 402 6.76 -26.99 -39.07
CA TYR A 402 6.20 -27.43 -40.34
C TYR A 402 7.06 -27.06 -41.55
N LEU A 403 7.80 -25.95 -41.51
CA LEU A 403 8.72 -25.58 -42.57
C LEU A 403 10.00 -26.42 -42.55
N PHE A 404 10.60 -26.61 -41.37
CA PHE A 404 11.93 -27.22 -41.24
C PHE A 404 11.91 -28.74 -41.11
N ALA A 405 10.83 -29.35 -40.62
CA ALA A 405 10.76 -30.81 -40.51
C ALA A 405 10.88 -31.53 -41.88
N PRO A 406 10.15 -31.13 -42.94
CA PRO A 406 10.35 -31.63 -44.31
C PRO A 406 11.78 -31.52 -44.81
N ILE A 407 12.40 -30.34 -44.62
CA ILE A 407 13.76 -30.05 -45.08
C ILE A 407 14.75 -30.97 -44.35
N THR A 408 14.57 -31.14 -43.04
CA THR A 408 15.43 -31.99 -42.21
C THR A 408 15.30 -33.46 -42.57
N ILE A 409 14.07 -33.97 -42.79
CA ILE A 409 13.83 -35.37 -43.18
C ILE A 409 14.48 -35.67 -44.53
N ILE A 410 14.27 -34.81 -45.54
CA ILE A 410 14.83 -35.02 -46.88
C ILE A 410 16.34 -34.86 -46.85
N SER A 411 16.88 -33.86 -46.13
CA SER A 411 18.32 -33.73 -45.93
C SER A 411 18.92 -34.95 -45.22
N GLY A 412 18.18 -35.59 -44.29
CA GLY A 412 18.58 -36.85 -43.67
C GLY A 412 18.64 -37.99 -44.67
N ILE A 413 17.59 -38.18 -45.48
CA ILE A 413 17.53 -39.22 -46.51
C ILE A 413 18.66 -39.06 -47.54
N TYR A 414 18.94 -37.84 -47.98
CA TYR A 414 20.02 -37.55 -48.94
C TYR A 414 21.42 -37.52 -48.31
N GLY A 415 21.51 -37.39 -46.98
CA GLY A 415 22.77 -37.48 -46.22
C GLY A 415 23.15 -38.92 -45.85
N MET A 416 22.22 -39.87 -45.98
CA MET A 416 22.53 -41.30 -45.92
C MET A 416 23.27 -41.71 -47.20
N ASN A 417 24.22 -42.64 -47.11
CA ASN A 417 25.06 -43.06 -48.25
C ASN A 417 24.20 -43.43 -49.48
N VAL A 418 24.19 -42.52 -50.46
CA VAL A 418 23.24 -42.51 -51.58
C VAL A 418 23.44 -43.66 -52.56
N SER A 419 24.61 -44.32 -52.51
CA SER A 419 24.96 -45.47 -53.35
C SER A 419 24.00 -46.66 -53.23
N GLU A 420 23.26 -46.79 -52.12
CA GLU A 420 22.26 -47.86 -51.93
C GLU A 420 20.83 -47.48 -52.37
N ILE A 421 20.50 -46.19 -52.47
CA ILE A 421 19.11 -45.72 -52.70
C ILE A 421 18.85 -45.39 -54.18
N SER A 422 19.84 -44.86 -54.90
CA SER A 422 19.68 -44.47 -56.31
C SER A 422 19.94 -45.60 -57.31
N GLY A 423 20.49 -46.74 -56.86
CA GLY A 423 20.88 -47.87 -57.72
C GLY A 423 21.96 -47.52 -58.75
N SER A 424 22.63 -46.38 -58.64
CA SER A 424 23.72 -45.94 -59.51
C SER A 424 24.70 -45.02 -58.77
N ASP A 425 26.00 -45.14 -59.06
CA ASP A 425 27.09 -44.32 -58.47
C ASP A 425 27.04 -42.83 -58.85
N THR A 426 26.03 -42.41 -59.62
CA THR A 426 25.80 -41.01 -59.95
C THR A 426 25.09 -40.29 -58.80
N ASN A 427 25.81 -39.35 -58.17
CA ASN A 427 25.26 -38.44 -57.16
C ASN A 427 23.98 -37.76 -57.68
N PRO A 428 22.89 -37.71 -56.88
CA PRO A 428 21.65 -37.08 -57.28
C PRO A 428 21.86 -35.60 -57.58
N ASN A 429 21.18 -35.09 -58.60
CA ASN A 429 21.26 -33.69 -58.98
C ASN A 429 20.65 -32.83 -57.88
N ILE A 430 21.30 -31.73 -57.51
CA ILE A 430 20.81 -30.79 -56.49
C ILE A 430 19.39 -30.27 -56.80
N TRP A 431 18.98 -30.23 -58.07
CA TRP A 431 17.61 -29.92 -58.47
C TRP A 431 16.57 -30.94 -57.99
N GLN A 432 16.92 -32.23 -57.92
CA GLN A 432 16.03 -33.27 -57.41
C GLN A 432 15.75 -33.08 -55.92
N PHE A 433 16.75 -32.63 -55.16
CA PHE A 433 16.58 -32.25 -53.74
C PHE A 433 15.57 -31.10 -53.58
N PHE A 434 15.70 -30.01 -54.35
CA PHE A 434 14.76 -28.89 -54.29
C PHE A 434 13.33 -29.30 -54.66
N VAL A 435 13.16 -30.12 -55.70
CA VAL A 435 11.85 -30.62 -56.13
C VAL A 435 11.24 -31.53 -55.06
N ALA A 436 12.02 -32.44 -54.47
CA ALA A 436 11.56 -33.32 -53.40
C ALA A 436 11.09 -32.51 -52.17
N VAL A 437 11.85 -31.49 -51.76
CA VAL A 437 11.49 -30.59 -50.65
C VAL A 437 10.20 -29.83 -50.93
N LEU A 438 10.01 -29.32 -52.16
CA LEU A 438 8.80 -28.60 -52.55
C LEU A 438 7.56 -29.51 -52.51
N VAL A 439 7.64 -30.69 -53.13
CA VAL A 439 6.53 -31.65 -53.21
C VAL A 439 6.14 -32.15 -51.82
N PHE A 440 7.13 -32.47 -50.98
CA PHE A 440 6.86 -32.94 -49.62
C PHE A 440 6.23 -31.85 -48.74
N ASN A 441 6.67 -30.59 -48.87
CA ASN A 441 6.02 -29.47 -48.18
C ASN A 441 4.55 -29.30 -48.62
N LEU A 442 4.26 -29.40 -49.92
CA LEU A 442 2.88 -29.34 -50.42
C LEU A 442 2.00 -30.48 -49.88
N LEU A 443 2.54 -31.71 -49.86
CA LEU A 443 1.83 -32.87 -49.32
C LEU A 443 1.56 -32.72 -47.81
N MET A 444 2.53 -32.23 -47.05
CA MET A 444 2.36 -31.98 -45.62
C MET A 444 1.28 -30.92 -45.34
N VAL A 445 1.30 -29.80 -46.07
CA VAL A 445 0.27 -28.75 -45.96
C VAL A 445 -1.12 -29.29 -46.32
N ALA A 446 -1.22 -30.12 -47.37
CA ALA A 446 -2.48 -30.74 -47.77
C ALA A 446 -3.01 -31.71 -46.70
N ALA A 447 -2.16 -32.59 -46.17
CA ALA A 447 -2.52 -33.54 -45.11
C ALA A 447 -3.01 -32.82 -43.84
N LEU A 448 -2.32 -31.76 -43.41
CA LEU A 448 -2.72 -30.94 -42.26
C LEU A 448 -4.04 -30.19 -42.49
N SER A 449 -4.25 -29.69 -43.72
CA SER A 449 -5.50 -29.03 -44.10
C SER A 449 -6.69 -30.00 -44.04
N ILE A 450 -6.53 -31.22 -44.55
CA ILE A 450 -7.53 -32.28 -44.50
C ILE A 450 -7.81 -32.69 -43.05
N TYR A 451 -6.77 -32.88 -42.24
CA TYR A 451 -6.91 -33.23 -40.83
C TYR A 451 -7.70 -32.18 -40.04
N ASN A 452 -7.39 -30.89 -40.24
CA ASN A 452 -8.11 -29.81 -39.57
C ASN A 452 -9.57 -29.70 -40.04
N PHE A 453 -9.82 -29.91 -41.33
CA PHE A 453 -11.18 -29.95 -41.87
C PHE A 453 -12.03 -31.04 -41.19
N ILE A 454 -11.48 -32.25 -41.04
CA ILE A 454 -12.14 -33.36 -40.33
C ILE A 454 -12.41 -33.01 -38.86
N GLN A 455 -11.41 -32.46 -38.16
CA GLN A 455 -11.54 -32.04 -36.75
C GLN A 455 -12.65 -31.00 -36.55
N ILE A 456 -12.73 -29.97 -37.39
CA ILE A 456 -13.77 -28.93 -37.28
C ILE A 456 -15.16 -29.53 -37.54
N HIS A 457 -15.27 -30.40 -38.55
CA HIS A 457 -16.52 -31.08 -38.88
C HIS A 457 -17.00 -31.96 -37.71
N MET A 458 -16.10 -32.71 -37.08
CA MET A 458 -16.43 -33.58 -35.94
C MET A 458 -16.78 -32.81 -34.66
N LYS A 459 -16.08 -31.70 -34.34
CA LYS A 459 -16.30 -30.96 -33.09
C LYS A 459 -17.45 -29.97 -33.13
N HIS A 460 -17.69 -29.30 -34.26
CA HIS A 460 -18.60 -28.16 -34.32
C HIS A 460 -19.80 -28.38 -35.25
N GLY A 461 -19.85 -29.51 -35.99
CA GLY A 461 -20.94 -29.82 -36.92
C GLY A 461 -21.12 -28.79 -38.05
N ARG A 462 -20.10 -27.96 -38.30
CA ARG A 462 -20.11 -26.89 -39.32
C ARG A 462 -19.03 -27.15 -40.36
N VAL A 463 -19.36 -26.84 -41.62
CA VAL A 463 -18.38 -26.78 -42.72
C VAL A 463 -17.48 -25.55 -42.52
N ALA A 464 -16.19 -25.79 -42.33
CA ALA A 464 -15.18 -24.73 -42.22
C ALA A 464 -15.00 -24.01 -43.57
N GLY A 465 -14.82 -22.69 -43.54
CA GLY A 465 -14.50 -21.95 -44.76
C GLY A 465 -13.07 -22.26 -45.23
N VAL A 466 -12.81 -22.29 -46.53
CA VAL A 466 -11.47 -22.57 -47.11
C VAL A 466 -10.39 -21.66 -46.47
N LYS A 467 -10.73 -20.39 -46.21
CA LYS A 467 -9.85 -19.42 -45.55
C LYS A 467 -9.51 -19.78 -44.10
N GLU A 468 -10.39 -20.44 -43.35
CA GLU A 468 -10.13 -20.90 -41.98
C GLU A 468 -9.18 -22.11 -41.98
N VAL A 469 -9.40 -23.04 -42.91
CA VAL A 469 -8.58 -24.26 -43.05
C VAL A 469 -7.16 -23.90 -43.48
N LEU A 470 -7.02 -23.00 -44.47
CA LEU A 470 -5.72 -22.56 -44.99
C LEU A 470 -4.98 -21.66 -44.00
N CYS A 471 -5.67 -20.79 -43.26
CA CYS A 471 -5.05 -20.02 -42.17
C CYS A 471 -4.49 -20.94 -41.08
N PHE A 472 -5.22 -21.99 -40.71
CA PHE A 472 -4.74 -22.97 -39.72
C PHE A 472 -3.50 -23.73 -40.22
N ALA A 473 -3.51 -24.20 -41.47
CA ALA A 473 -2.39 -24.93 -42.07
C ALA A 473 -1.11 -24.07 -42.18
N VAL A 474 -1.26 -22.74 -42.26
CA VAL A 474 -0.16 -21.76 -42.27
C VAL A 474 0.14 -21.20 -40.86
N GLY A 475 -0.50 -21.73 -39.81
CA GLY A 475 -0.25 -21.33 -38.42
C GLY A 475 -0.90 -20.01 -37.98
N ARG A 476 -1.80 -19.41 -38.77
CA ARG A 476 -2.59 -18.24 -38.35
C ARG A 476 -3.81 -18.67 -37.57
N THR A 477 -3.80 -18.42 -36.26
CA THR A 477 -5.00 -18.54 -35.41
C THR A 477 -6.02 -17.48 -35.80
N THR A 478 -7.18 -17.88 -36.31
CA THR A 478 -8.32 -16.98 -36.47
C THR A 478 -8.79 -16.55 -35.08
N SER A 479 -8.57 -15.28 -34.75
CA SER A 479 -9.20 -14.64 -33.59
C SER A 479 -10.71 -14.68 -33.80
N ASN A 480 -11.40 -15.62 -33.17
CA ASN A 480 -12.85 -15.59 -33.02
C ASN A 480 -13.22 -14.32 -32.25
N ARG A 481 -13.48 -13.24 -32.99
CA ARG A 481 -14.13 -12.04 -32.47
C ARG A 481 -15.61 -12.42 -32.40
N PRO A 482 -16.24 -12.53 -31.22
CA PRO A 482 -17.69 -12.66 -31.16
C PRO A 482 -18.27 -11.41 -31.84
N LYS A 483 -19.07 -11.60 -32.88
CA LYS A 483 -19.92 -10.53 -33.40
C LYS A 483 -20.84 -10.12 -32.26
N SER A 484 -20.63 -8.93 -31.72
CA SER A 484 -21.63 -8.25 -30.90
C SER A 484 -22.92 -8.22 -31.70
N ARG A 485 -23.94 -8.93 -31.24
CA ARG A 485 -25.32 -8.70 -31.68
C ARG A 485 -25.65 -7.26 -31.30
N GLU A 486 -25.78 -6.41 -32.30
CA GLU A 486 -26.58 -5.20 -32.17
C GLU A 486 -27.99 -5.66 -31.80
N ILE A 487 -28.38 -5.39 -30.56
CA ILE A 487 -29.77 -5.41 -30.16
C ILE A 487 -30.28 -4.01 -30.55
N SER A 488 -31.04 -3.99 -31.64
CA SER A 488 -31.96 -2.90 -31.99
C SER A 488 -33.08 -2.81 -30.97
#